data_AF-A0A517XWK5-F1
#
_entry.id   AF-A0A517XWK5-F1
#
_cell.length_a   1.000
_cell.length_b   1.000
_cell.length_c   1.000
_cell.angle_alpha   90.00
_cell.angle_beta   90.00
_cell.angle_gamma   90.00
#
_symmetry.space_group_name_H-M   'P 1'
#
loop_
_entity.id
_entity.type
_entity.pdbx_description
1 polymer ?
#
loop_
_entity_poly.entity_id
_entity_poly.type
_entity_poly.pdbx_seq_one_letter_code
_entity_poly.pdbx_strand_id
1 'polypeptide(L)'
;MLVGKFLDDLPLHRQADRIGRAGVRVAASTLGDWVTRSATLLRPLYQLMLDRVCACPVIWSDDTRSRFAKSGDRVMPHGHFWVAIGDATAPYTAVHFTTGYDAAAGPEQFLRGFRGYVHADCLS
;
A
#
# COMPACT_ATOMS: atom_id res chain seq x y z
N MET A 1 14.25 9.65 1.18
CA MET A 1 14.02 8.72 0.06
C MET A 1 12.59 8.16 0.05
N LEU A 2 12.13 7.46 1.10
CA LEU A 2 10.75 6.93 1.18
C LEU A 2 9.69 8.04 1.14
N VAL A 3 9.84 9.07 1.99
CA VAL A 3 9.00 10.29 1.98
C VAL A 3 8.92 10.88 0.58
N GLY A 4 10.08 11.15 -0.05
CA GLY A 4 10.12 11.60 -1.44
C GLY A 4 9.34 10.70 -2.41
N LYS A 5 9.40 9.38 -2.25
CA LYS A 5 8.75 8.44 -3.18
C LYS A 5 7.24 8.35 -3.01
N PHE A 6 6.75 8.45 -1.78
CA PHE A 6 5.38 8.13 -1.40
C PHE A 6 4.56 9.32 -0.93
N LEU A 7 5.19 10.37 -0.39
CA LEU A 7 4.52 11.61 0.05
C LEU A 7 4.73 12.76 -0.94
N ASP A 8 5.89 12.83 -1.59
CA ASP A 8 6.24 13.97 -2.47
C ASP A 8 6.18 13.64 -3.98
N ASP A 9 5.65 12.47 -4.36
CA ASP A 9 5.54 12.02 -5.76
C ASP A 9 6.85 12.16 -6.58
N LEU A 10 7.98 11.82 -5.95
CA LEU A 10 9.31 11.88 -6.56
C LEU A 10 9.80 10.47 -6.94
N PRO A 11 9.74 10.08 -8.24
CA PRO A 11 10.26 8.83 -8.75
C PRO A 11 11.72 8.59 -8.38
N LEU A 12 12.10 7.32 -8.21
CA LEU A 12 13.43 6.93 -7.75
C LEU A 12 14.56 7.39 -8.67
N HIS A 13 14.37 7.42 -9.99
CA HIS A 13 15.40 7.94 -10.90
C HIS A 13 15.67 9.44 -10.64
N ARG A 14 14.62 10.25 -10.42
CA ARG A 14 14.79 11.68 -10.06
C ARG A 14 15.46 11.85 -8.70
N GLN A 15 15.25 10.92 -7.77
CA GLN A 15 15.97 10.92 -6.49
C GLN A 15 17.45 10.57 -6.68
N ALA A 16 17.75 9.57 -7.51
CA ALA A 16 19.12 9.20 -7.86
C ALA A 16 19.86 10.37 -8.51
N ASP A 17 19.23 11.09 -9.44
CA ASP A 17 19.82 12.29 -10.06
C ASP A 17 20.11 13.39 -9.04
N ARG A 18 19.19 13.62 -8.08
CA ARG A 18 19.40 14.58 -6.98
C ARG A 18 20.61 14.19 -6.12
N ILE A 19 20.74 12.92 -5.78
CA ILE A 19 21.88 12.38 -5.01
C ILE A 19 23.18 12.51 -5.83
N GLY A 20 23.11 12.26 -7.14
CA GLY A 20 24.21 12.45 -8.10
C GLY A 20 24.77 13.87 -8.11
N ARG A 21 23.89 14.88 -8.04
CA ARG A 21 24.31 16.29 -7.93
C ARG A 21 25.03 16.62 -6.62
N ALA A 22 24.84 15.83 -5.57
CA ALA A 22 25.59 15.93 -4.33
C ALA A 22 26.92 15.13 -4.35
N GLY A 23 27.32 14.60 -5.51
CA GLY A 23 28.58 13.88 -5.69
C GLY A 23 28.49 12.36 -5.45
N VAL A 24 27.31 11.83 -5.10
CA VAL A 24 27.13 10.41 -4.83
C VAL A 24 26.38 9.74 -5.97
N ARG A 25 27.00 8.77 -6.65
CA ARG A 25 26.34 8.00 -7.71
C ARG A 25 25.65 6.77 -7.13
N VAL A 26 24.34 6.69 -7.29
CA VAL A 26 23.51 5.54 -6.89
C VAL A 26 22.56 5.19 -8.03
N ALA A 27 22.42 3.90 -8.33
CA ALA A 27 21.48 3.45 -9.34
C ALA A 27 20.03 3.51 -8.80
N ALA A 28 19.06 3.81 -9.67
CA ALA A 28 17.65 3.79 -9.30
C ALA A 28 17.18 2.39 -8.82
N SER A 29 17.79 1.32 -9.34
CA SER A 29 17.57 -0.06 -8.87
C SER A 29 17.99 -0.25 -7.41
N THR A 30 19.14 0.29 -7.01
CA THR A 30 19.59 0.26 -5.61
C THR A 30 18.62 0.97 -4.68
N LEU A 31 18.08 2.12 -5.11
CA LEU A 31 17.02 2.80 -4.34
C LEU A 31 15.74 1.95 -4.27
N GLY A 32 15.41 1.23 -5.35
CA GLY A 32 14.30 0.27 -5.37
C GLY A 32 14.51 -0.87 -4.37
N ASP A 33 15.72 -1.43 -4.29
CA ASP A 33 16.06 -2.45 -3.31
C ASP A 33 15.92 -1.93 -1.88
N TRP A 34 16.30 -0.67 -1.63
CA TRP A 34 16.10 -0.04 -0.33
C TRP A 34 14.64 0.17 0.02
N VAL A 35 13.79 0.55 -0.95
CA VAL A 35 12.32 0.61 -0.77
C VAL A 35 11.80 -0.76 -0.35
N THR A 36 12.18 -1.82 -1.07
CA THR A 36 11.74 -3.20 -0.78
C THR A 36 12.17 -3.66 0.61
N ARG A 37 13.43 -3.43 0.99
CA ARG A 37 13.94 -3.78 2.33
C ARG A 37 13.22 -3.00 3.43
N SER A 38 12.97 -1.72 3.20
CA SER A 38 12.23 -0.88 4.15
C SER A 38 10.80 -1.39 4.34
N ALA A 39 10.12 -1.76 3.25
CA ALA A 39 8.78 -2.35 3.31
C ALA A 39 8.75 -3.66 4.11
N THR A 40 9.77 -4.51 3.95
CA THR A 40 9.91 -5.73 4.76
C THR A 40 10.09 -5.43 6.25
N LEU A 41 10.93 -4.45 6.60
CA LEU A 41 11.15 -4.05 7.99
C LEU A 41 9.91 -3.41 8.62
N LEU A 42 9.07 -2.73 7.84
CA LEU A 42 7.84 -2.08 8.30
C LEU A 42 6.65 -3.04 8.38
N ARG A 43 6.77 -4.29 7.92
CA ARG A 43 5.67 -5.27 7.92
C ARG A 43 5.03 -5.47 9.30
N PRO A 44 5.78 -5.58 10.43
CA PRO A 44 5.16 -5.73 11.75
C PRO A 44 4.33 -4.52 12.16
N LEU A 45 4.77 -3.30 11.79
CA LEU A 45 4.02 -2.08 12.04
C LEU A 45 2.73 -2.03 11.24
N TYR A 46 2.80 -2.38 9.94
CA TYR A 46 1.61 -2.53 9.10
C TYR A 46 0.60 -3.51 9.71
N GLN A 47 1.07 -4.67 10.19
CA GLN A 47 0.19 -5.67 10.81
C GLN A 47 -0.48 -5.12 12.08
N LEU A 48 0.30 -4.45 12.95
CA LEU A 48 -0.24 -3.84 14.15
C LEU A 48 -1.28 -2.75 13.83
N MET A 49 -1.03 -1.92 12.81
CA MET A 49 -2.01 -0.90 12.37
C MET A 49 -3.31 -1.57 11.91
N LEU A 50 -3.20 -2.62 11.09
CA LEU A 50 -4.35 -3.37 10.59
C LEU A 50 -5.14 -4.01 11.74
N ASP A 51 -4.45 -4.66 12.69
CA ASP A 51 -5.09 -5.27 13.86
C ASP A 51 -5.85 -4.24 14.71
N ARG A 52 -5.32 -3.00 14.82
CA ARG A 52 -5.97 -1.89 15.54
C ARG A 52 -7.19 -1.37 14.79
N VAL A 53 -7.10 -1.21 13.47
CA VAL A 53 -8.25 -0.83 12.63
C VAL A 53 -9.35 -1.89 12.72
N CYS A 54 -8.99 -3.17 12.65
CA CYS A 54 -9.92 -4.29 12.79
C CYS A 54 -10.52 -4.46 14.20
N ALA A 55 -10.03 -3.73 15.21
CA ALA A 55 -10.61 -3.70 16.54
C ALA A 55 -11.66 -2.58 16.71
N CYS A 56 -11.75 -1.64 15.76
CA CYS A 56 -12.74 -0.56 15.80
C CYS A 56 -14.16 -1.07 15.52
N PRO A 57 -15.20 -0.47 16.11
CA PRO A 57 -16.59 -0.78 15.76
C PRO A 57 -16.95 -0.43 14.31
N VAL A 58 -16.27 0.56 13.73
CA VAL A 58 -16.53 1.06 12.37
C VAL A 58 -15.21 1.19 11.61
N ILE A 59 -15.21 0.69 10.37
CA ILE A 59 -14.11 0.85 9.41
C ILE A 59 -14.66 1.52 8.16
N TRP A 60 -13.93 2.49 7.62
CA TRP A 60 -14.16 2.99 6.26
C TRP A 60 -13.23 2.28 5.31
N SER A 61 -13.78 1.80 4.19
CA SER A 61 -13.04 1.06 3.18
C SER A 61 -13.37 1.56 1.78
N ASP A 62 -12.38 1.51 0.89
CA ASP A 62 -12.49 1.85 -0.53
C ASP A 62 -11.70 0.84 -1.38
N ASP A 63 -12.12 0.62 -2.62
CA ASP A 63 -11.43 -0.19 -3.63
C ASP A 63 -10.95 0.66 -4.80
N THR A 64 -9.64 0.85 -4.90
CA THR A 64 -9.03 1.55 -6.03
C THR A 64 -8.35 0.57 -6.99
N ARG A 65 -8.95 0.35 -8.16
CA ARG A 65 -8.36 -0.45 -9.25
C ARG A 65 -7.15 0.27 -9.87
N SER A 66 -6.02 -0.43 -9.97
CA SER A 66 -4.78 0.08 -10.56
C SER A 66 -4.11 -0.95 -11.49
N ARG A 67 -3.25 -0.47 -12.39
CA ARG A 67 -2.38 -1.33 -13.21
C ARG A 67 -1.03 -1.48 -12.53
N PHE A 68 -0.48 -2.68 -12.52
CA PHE A 68 0.85 -2.93 -11.97
C PHE A 68 1.76 -3.62 -12.98
N ALA A 69 3.07 -3.41 -12.84
CA ALA A 69 4.06 -4.09 -13.64
C ALA A 69 4.38 -5.46 -13.02
N LYS A 70 4.41 -6.50 -13.85
CA LYS A 70 4.81 -7.85 -13.47
C LYS A 70 5.91 -8.33 -14.40
N SER A 71 7.01 -8.81 -13.83
CA SER A 71 8.17 -9.25 -14.62
C SER A 71 7.78 -10.38 -15.57
N GLY A 72 8.13 -10.24 -16.85
CA GLY A 72 7.80 -11.21 -17.90
C GLY A 72 6.49 -10.93 -18.64
N ASP A 73 5.62 -10.05 -18.13
CA ASP A 73 4.34 -9.74 -18.77
C ASP A 73 4.49 -8.56 -19.74
N ARG A 74 3.96 -8.71 -20.96
CA ARG A 74 3.91 -7.62 -21.96
C ARG A 74 2.79 -6.62 -21.73
N VAL A 75 1.77 -7.00 -20.97
CA VAL A 75 0.60 -6.18 -20.63
C VAL A 75 0.57 -6.03 -19.12
N MET A 76 0.26 -4.83 -18.63
CA MET A 76 0.12 -4.59 -17.19
C MET A 76 -1.23 -5.14 -16.69
N PRO A 77 -1.23 -6.22 -15.87
CA PRO A 77 -2.44 -6.71 -15.24
C PRO A 77 -3.05 -5.67 -14.29
N HIS A 78 -4.32 -5.90 -13.95
CA HIS A 78 -5.01 -5.11 -12.94
C HIS A 78 -4.82 -5.72 -11.55
N GLY A 79 -4.68 -4.84 -10.56
CA GLY A 79 -4.77 -5.15 -9.14
C GLY A 79 -5.62 -4.10 -8.43
N HIS A 80 -5.86 -4.34 -7.16
CA HIS A 80 -6.80 -3.57 -6.35
C HIS A 80 -6.13 -3.14 -5.06
N PHE A 81 -6.22 -1.84 -4.75
CA PHE A 81 -5.82 -1.29 -3.46
C PHE A 81 -7.05 -1.21 -2.56
N TRP A 82 -7.02 -1.96 -1.47
CA TRP A 82 -8.03 -1.95 -0.43
C TRP A 82 -7.55 -1.07 0.71
N VAL A 83 -8.27 0.01 0.96
CA VAL A 83 -7.95 0.92 2.07
C VAL A 83 -8.82 0.53 3.26
N ALA A 84 -8.25 0.47 4.46
CA ALA A 84 -8.98 0.31 5.71
C ALA A 84 -8.60 1.46 6.64
N ILE A 85 -9.59 2.27 7.00
CA ILE A 85 -9.44 3.46 7.85
C ILE A 85 -10.20 3.19 9.15
N GLY A 86 -9.49 3.23 10.27
CA GLY A 86 -10.10 3.11 11.59
C GLY A 86 -10.75 4.41 12.06
N ASP A 87 -11.51 4.33 13.16
CA ASP A 87 -12.15 5.48 13.78
C ASP A 87 -11.20 6.27 14.70
N ALA A 88 -11.75 7.21 15.47
CA ALA A 88 -10.97 8.03 16.41
C ALA A 88 -10.19 7.22 17.46
N THR A 89 -10.58 5.97 17.75
CA THR A 89 -9.91 5.09 18.70
C THR A 89 -8.73 4.32 18.07
N ALA A 90 -8.70 4.19 16.75
CA ALA A 90 -7.56 3.70 15.99
C ALA A 90 -7.37 4.53 14.70
N PRO A 91 -6.78 5.74 14.81
CA PRO A 91 -6.64 6.68 13.70
C PRO A 91 -5.50 6.26 12.74
N TYR A 92 -5.61 5.05 12.20
CA TYR A 92 -4.66 4.44 11.28
C TYR A 92 -5.33 4.17 9.94
N THR A 93 -4.53 4.30 8.88
CA THR A 93 -4.89 3.88 7.53
C THR A 93 -3.99 2.73 7.12
N ALA A 94 -4.57 1.55 6.88
CA ALA A 94 -3.89 0.40 6.31
C ALA A 94 -4.28 0.26 4.84
N VAL A 95 -3.32 -0.06 3.98
CA VAL A 95 -3.58 -0.28 2.55
C VAL A 95 -3.08 -1.68 2.19
N HIS A 96 -3.97 -2.49 1.63
CA HIS A 96 -3.68 -3.84 1.15
C HIS A 96 -3.76 -3.89 -0.37
N PHE A 97 -2.93 -4.70 -1.01
CA PHE A 97 -2.90 -4.83 -2.48
C PHE A 97 -3.12 -6.29 -2.89
N THR A 98 -4.11 -6.53 -3.75
CA THR A 98 -4.37 -7.83 -4.35
C THR A 98 -4.23 -7.79 -5.88
N THR A 99 -3.85 -8.92 -6.47
CA THR A 99 -3.74 -9.07 -7.93
C THR A 99 -4.97 -9.75 -8.50
N GLY A 100 -5.51 -9.25 -9.61
CA GLY A 100 -6.79 -9.71 -10.16
C GLY A 100 -7.99 -9.10 -9.42
N TYR A 101 -9.20 -9.34 -9.94
CA TYR A 101 -10.44 -8.93 -9.28
C TYR A 101 -11.11 -10.15 -8.67
N ASP A 102 -11.03 -10.23 -7.35
CA ASP A 102 -11.89 -11.08 -6.54
C ASP A 102 -12.44 -10.19 -5.43
N ALA A 103 -13.67 -9.71 -5.66
CA ALA A 103 -14.37 -8.78 -4.77
C ALA A 103 -14.56 -9.35 -3.36
N ALA A 104 -14.58 -10.67 -3.22
CA ALA A 104 -14.66 -11.34 -1.92
C ALA A 104 -13.27 -11.50 -1.31
N ALA A 105 -12.28 -11.98 -2.08
CA ALA A 105 -10.96 -12.30 -1.52
C ALA A 105 -10.16 -11.07 -1.05
N GLY A 106 -10.45 -9.87 -1.55
CA GLY A 106 -9.80 -8.65 -1.06
C GLY A 106 -10.15 -8.34 0.39
N PRO A 107 -11.39 -7.92 0.68
CA PRO A 107 -11.86 -7.57 2.03
C PRO A 107 -11.77 -8.76 2.99
N GLU A 108 -12.12 -9.97 2.55
CA GLU A 108 -12.15 -11.15 3.45
C GLU A 108 -10.77 -11.51 4.01
N GLN A 109 -9.69 -11.23 3.28
CA GLN A 109 -8.33 -11.56 3.75
C GLN A 109 -7.91 -10.72 4.96
N PHE A 110 -8.26 -9.43 4.98
CA PHE A 110 -7.83 -8.52 6.05
C PHE A 110 -8.92 -8.19 7.07
N LEU A 111 -10.20 -8.34 6.72
CA LEU A 111 -11.35 -8.21 7.63
C LEU A 111 -11.74 -9.55 8.28
N ARG A 112 -10.91 -10.59 8.16
CA ARG A 112 -11.22 -11.90 8.71
C ARG A 112 -11.49 -11.82 10.22
N GLY A 113 -12.73 -12.13 10.61
CA GLY A 113 -13.14 -12.09 12.02
C GLY A 113 -13.50 -10.71 12.55
N PHE A 114 -13.50 -9.67 11.69
CA PHE A 114 -14.01 -8.35 12.03
C PHE A 114 -15.48 -8.42 12.47
N ARG A 115 -15.81 -7.69 13.55
CA ARG A 115 -17.18 -7.57 14.06
C ARG A 115 -17.49 -6.10 14.24
N GLY A 116 -18.29 -5.57 13.33
CA GLY A 116 -18.64 -4.15 13.31
C GLY A 116 -19.28 -3.77 11.99
N TYR A 117 -19.22 -2.48 11.67
CA TYR A 117 -19.74 -1.91 10.44
C TYR A 117 -18.61 -1.54 9.50
N VAL A 118 -18.72 -1.96 8.25
CA VAL A 118 -17.84 -1.50 7.18
C VAL A 118 -18.63 -0.51 6.35
N HIS A 119 -18.14 0.72 6.27
CA HIS A 119 -18.63 1.71 5.34
C HIS A 119 -17.77 1.63 4.07
N ALA A 120 -18.35 1.11 3.01
CA ALA A 120 -17.76 1.09 1.68
C ALA A 120 -18.77 1.65 0.70
N ASP A 121 -18.30 2.30 -0.37
CA ASP A 121 -19.16 2.62 -1.49
C ASP A 121 -19.51 1.33 -2.23
N CYS A 122 -20.80 1.07 -2.39
CA CYS A 122 -21.25 -0.04 -3.21
C CYS A 122 -20.98 0.34 -4.67
N LEU A 123 -19.97 -0.26 -5.29
CA LEU A 123 -19.85 -0.29 -6.75
C LEU A 123 -21.17 -0.85 -7.30
N SER A 124 -21.89 -0.01 -8.05
CA SER A 124 -23.16 -0.33 -8.70
C SER A 124 -22.99 -1.33 -9.85
#